data_AF-A0A349LMX4-F1
#
_entry.id   AF-A0A349LMX4-F1
#
_cell.length_a   1.000
_cell.length_b   1.000
_cell.length_c   1.000
_cell.angle_alpha   90.00
_cell.angle_beta   90.00
_cell.angle_gamma   90.00
#
_symmetry.space_group_name_H-M   'P 1'
#
loop_
_entity.id
_entity.type
_entity.pdbx_description
1 polymer ?
#
loop_
_entity_poly.entity_id
_entity_poly.type
_entity_poly.pdbx_seq_one_letter_code
_entity_poly.pdbx_strand_id
1 'polypeptide(L)'
;MKNTLENIRYGNVDASDEEVIQASKLVSVDEFISKRPEGYNTYFGDREVRLSGSQKQRIAIARALLNDPPLLLLDEATSSLDAESERLVRHALEEAMKGRTSIVIAHRLAMTVKQADRIVVIEYGRIVEIGDHASLIHQGGDYTHTLQNCNLQIFRN
;
A
#
# COMPACT_ATOMS: atom_id res chain seq x y z
N MET A 1 -13.74 4.87 -21.41
CA MET A 1 -12.79 3.84 -20.95
C MET A 1 -11.41 4.48 -20.93
N LYS A 2 -10.61 4.24 -19.90
CA LYS A 2 -9.24 4.78 -19.82
C LYS A 2 -8.24 3.65 -19.95
N ASN A 3 -7.19 3.83 -20.74
CA ASN A 3 -6.07 2.89 -20.80
C ASN A 3 -5.21 3.02 -19.53
N THR A 4 -4.21 2.14 -19.35
CA THR A 4 -3.33 2.14 -18.16
C THR A 4 -2.65 3.49 -17.95
N LEU A 5 -2.13 4.09 -19.02
CA LEU A 5 -1.43 5.36 -18.99
C LEU A 5 -2.33 6.50 -18.48
N GLU A 6 -3.52 6.65 -19.07
CA GLU A 6 -4.54 7.62 -18.67
C GLU A 6 -5.09 7.36 -17.26
N ASN A 7 -5.10 6.09 -16.87
CA ASN A 7 -5.55 5.67 -15.56
C ASN A 7 -4.57 6.15 -14.48
N ILE A 8 -3.26 6.06 -14.72
CA ILE A 8 -2.22 6.54 -13.80
C ILE A 8 -2.10 8.06 -13.85
N ARG A 9 -2.17 8.67 -15.05
CA ARG A 9 -2.22 10.13 -15.26
C ARG A 9 -3.39 10.80 -14.54
N TYR A 10 -4.43 10.05 -14.17
CA TYR A 10 -5.48 10.62 -13.33
C TYR A 10 -4.97 11.16 -11.97
N GLY A 11 -3.81 10.68 -11.49
CA GLY A 11 -3.15 11.26 -10.30
C GLY A 11 -2.62 12.68 -10.53
N ASN A 12 -2.15 13.00 -11.73
CA ASN A 12 -1.72 14.34 -12.12
C ASN A 12 -1.94 14.50 -13.63
N VAL A 13 -2.99 15.25 -14.00
CA VAL A 13 -3.43 15.37 -15.41
C VAL A 13 -2.42 16.04 -16.31
N ASP A 14 -1.54 16.86 -15.73
CA ASP A 14 -0.50 17.61 -16.44
C ASP A 14 0.81 16.82 -16.55
N ALA A 15 0.87 15.62 -15.97
CA ALA A 15 2.08 14.80 -15.99
C ALA A 15 2.39 14.22 -17.38
N SER A 16 3.67 14.24 -17.75
CA SER A 16 4.16 13.70 -19.02
C SER A 16 4.03 12.17 -19.08
N ASP A 17 4.14 11.60 -20.27
CA ASP A 17 4.20 10.13 -20.45
C ASP A 17 5.40 9.55 -19.69
N GLU A 18 6.55 10.24 -19.70
CA GLU A 18 7.75 9.82 -18.98
C GLU A 18 7.52 9.79 -17.46
N GLU A 19 6.89 10.81 -16.88
CA GLU A 19 6.60 10.88 -15.44
C GLU A 19 5.68 9.74 -15.01
N VAL A 20 4.65 9.44 -15.82
CA VAL A 20 3.74 8.31 -15.59
C VAL A 20 4.49 6.98 -15.62
N ILE A 21 5.40 6.79 -16.58
CA ILE A 21 6.22 5.57 -16.69
C ILE A 21 7.19 5.46 -15.51
N GLN A 22 7.80 6.56 -15.07
CA GLN A 22 8.69 6.54 -13.90
C GLN A 22 7.93 6.17 -12.63
N ALA A 23 6.77 6.79 -12.37
CA ALA A 23 5.92 6.43 -11.25
C ALA A 23 5.51 4.94 -11.30
N SER A 24 5.20 4.43 -12.49
CA SER A 24 4.83 3.03 -12.71
C SER A 24 5.97 2.05 -12.42
N LYS A 25 7.23 2.44 -12.70
CA LYS A 25 8.41 1.62 -12.41
C LYS A 25 8.70 1.52 -10.92
N LEU A 26 8.52 2.61 -10.17
CA LEU A 26 8.74 2.63 -8.71
C LEU A 26 7.87 1.62 -7.96
N VAL A 27 6.69 1.33 -8.48
CA VAL A 27 5.73 0.39 -7.87
C VAL A 27 5.56 -0.90 -8.64
N SER A 28 6.50 -1.26 -9.53
CA SER A 28 6.48 -2.49 -10.32
C SER A 28 5.20 -2.68 -11.15
N VAL A 29 4.54 -1.60 -11.58
CA VAL A 29 3.42 -1.68 -12.53
C VAL A 29 3.93 -2.08 -13.92
N ASP A 30 5.09 -1.56 -14.30
CA ASP A 30 5.75 -1.85 -15.58
C ASP A 30 5.92 -3.38 -15.80
N GLU A 31 6.26 -4.14 -14.76
CA GLU A 31 6.53 -5.58 -14.85
C GLU A 31 5.37 -6.43 -15.40
N PHE A 32 4.12 -6.01 -15.16
CA PHE A 32 2.95 -6.75 -15.65
C PHE A 32 2.26 -6.06 -16.82
N ILE A 33 2.45 -4.75 -16.99
CA ILE A 33 1.93 -3.98 -18.11
C ILE A 33 2.77 -4.24 -19.36
N SER A 34 4.10 -4.21 -19.26
CA SER A 34 5.02 -4.45 -20.38
C SER A 34 4.94 -5.87 -20.96
N LYS A 35 4.37 -6.83 -20.21
CA LYS A 35 4.12 -8.21 -20.69
C LYS A 35 2.89 -8.32 -21.59
N ARG A 36 2.08 -7.27 -21.71
CA ARG A 36 0.86 -7.26 -22.50
C ARG A 36 1.12 -6.75 -23.91
N PRO A 37 0.38 -7.23 -24.94
CA PRO A 37 0.57 -6.79 -26.32
C PRO A 37 0.43 -5.28 -26.50
N GLU A 38 -0.50 -4.64 -25.78
CA GLU A 38 -0.73 -3.19 -25.88
C GLU A 38 0.07 -2.36 -24.86
N GLY A 39 0.83 -3.00 -23.96
CA GLY A 39 1.59 -2.30 -22.92
C GLY A 39 0.74 -1.29 -22.13
N TYR A 40 1.23 -0.05 -22.00
CA TYR A 40 0.53 1.04 -21.32
C TYR A 40 -0.79 1.47 -22.01
N ASN A 41 -1.01 1.06 -23.26
CA ASN A 41 -2.26 1.28 -23.99
C ASN A 41 -3.32 0.21 -23.70
N THR A 42 -3.04 -0.78 -22.86
CA THR A 42 -4.04 -1.76 -22.43
C THR A 42 -5.19 -1.07 -21.68
N TYR A 43 -6.43 -1.41 -22.06
CA TYR A 43 -7.67 -0.98 -21.41
C TYR A 43 -8.13 -2.01 -20.36
N PHE A 44 -8.78 -1.52 -19.30
CA PHE A 44 -9.33 -2.34 -18.22
C PHE A 44 -10.84 -2.10 -18.03
N GLY A 45 -11.58 -3.18 -17.78
CA GLY A 45 -13.02 -3.15 -17.53
C GLY A 45 -13.64 -4.56 -17.58
N ASP A 46 -14.98 -4.63 -17.54
CA ASP A 46 -15.73 -5.89 -17.41
C ASP A 46 -15.73 -6.75 -18.68
N ARG A 47 -15.53 -6.12 -19.85
CA ARG A 47 -15.40 -6.81 -21.15
C ARG A 47 -13.94 -6.90 -21.62
N GLU A 48 -13.04 -6.13 -21.00
CA GLU A 48 -11.61 -6.09 -21.29
C GLU A 48 -10.83 -6.98 -20.32
N VAL A 49 -9.52 -6.74 -20.22
CA VAL A 49 -8.66 -7.54 -19.35
C VAL A 49 -8.91 -7.21 -17.89
N ARG A 50 -9.15 -8.25 -17.09
CA ARG A 50 -9.29 -8.13 -15.64
C ARG A 50 -7.92 -7.99 -14.98
N LEU A 51 -7.82 -7.02 -14.08
CA LEU A 51 -6.70 -6.87 -13.17
C LEU A 51 -6.95 -7.64 -11.88
N SER A 52 -5.91 -8.28 -11.35
CA SER A 52 -5.94 -8.81 -9.99
C SER A 52 -6.10 -7.68 -8.97
N GLY A 53 -6.50 -8.02 -7.74
CA GLY A 53 -6.55 -7.06 -6.63
C GLY A 53 -5.21 -6.33 -6.43
N SER A 54 -4.10 -7.08 -6.42
CA SER A 54 -2.74 -6.52 -6.25
C SER A 54 -2.34 -5.60 -7.40
N GLN A 55 -2.72 -5.92 -8.63
CA GLN A 55 -2.44 -5.05 -9.78
C GLN A 55 -3.23 -3.74 -9.71
N LYS A 56 -4.52 -3.80 -9.33
CA LYS A 56 -5.34 -2.59 -9.12
C LYS A 56 -4.76 -1.71 -8.03
N GLN A 57 -4.29 -2.29 -6.93
CA GLN A 57 -3.66 -1.55 -5.84
C GLN A 57 -2.35 -0.89 -6.29
N ARG A 58 -1.46 -1.60 -6.99
CA ARG A 58 -0.22 -0.99 -7.49
C ARG A 58 -0.48 0.17 -8.46
N ILE A 59 -1.51 0.08 -9.29
CA ILE A 59 -1.94 1.21 -10.14
C ILE A 59 -2.46 2.39 -9.28
N ALA A 60 -3.21 2.11 -8.21
CA ALA A 60 -3.65 3.15 -7.28
C ALA A 60 -2.47 3.83 -6.57
N ILE A 61 -1.44 3.07 -6.17
CA ILE A 61 -0.22 3.60 -5.57
C ILE A 61 0.58 4.42 -6.59
N ALA A 62 0.67 3.97 -7.85
CA ALA A 62 1.30 4.75 -8.92
C ALA A 62 0.64 6.12 -9.10
N ARG A 63 -0.70 6.18 -9.05
CA ARG A 63 -1.44 7.45 -9.09
C ARG A 63 -1.10 8.35 -7.89
N ALA A 64 -1.04 7.77 -6.69
CA ALA A 64 -0.71 8.51 -5.48
C ALA A 64 0.71 9.08 -5.55
N LEU A 65 1.68 8.28 -6.03
CA LEU A 65 3.05 8.74 -6.26
C LEU A 65 3.13 9.87 -7.28
N LEU A 66 2.39 9.76 -8.38
CA LEU A 66 2.39 10.78 -9.43
C LEU A 66 1.79 12.11 -8.97
N ASN A 67 0.79 12.07 -8.07
CA ASN A 67 0.20 13.26 -7.47
C ASN A 67 1.10 13.91 -6.40
N ASP A 68 2.08 13.17 -5.88
CA ASP A 68 2.99 13.59 -4.81
C ASP A 68 2.30 14.32 -3.62
N PRO A 69 1.28 13.73 -2.97
CA PRO A 69 0.56 14.40 -1.90
C PRO A 69 1.42 14.53 -0.63
N PRO A 70 1.27 15.62 0.14
CA PRO A 70 1.99 15.79 1.41
C PRO A 70 1.53 14.82 2.52
N LEU A 71 0.30 14.30 2.40
CA LEU A 71 -0.34 13.36 3.32
C LEU A 71 -0.90 12.16 2.56
N LEU A 72 -0.51 10.96 2.98
CA LEU A 72 -1.00 9.69 2.44
C LEU A 72 -1.87 8.98 3.48
N LEU A 73 -3.12 8.64 3.13
CA LEU A 73 -4.00 7.80 3.95
C LEU A 73 -4.14 6.43 3.28
N LEU A 74 -3.75 5.38 3.99
CA LEU A 74 -3.74 4.01 3.49
C LEU A 74 -4.73 3.18 4.30
N ASP A 75 -5.87 2.85 3.70
CA ASP A 75 -6.91 2.04 4.32
C ASP A 75 -6.88 0.61 3.78
N GLU A 76 -6.72 -0.36 4.68
CA GLU A 76 -6.82 -1.81 4.42
C GLU A 76 -6.12 -2.31 3.14
N ALA A 77 -4.87 -1.91 2.94
CA ALA A 77 -4.20 -2.10 1.65
C ALA A 77 -3.82 -3.55 1.29
N THR A 78 -4.08 -4.60 2.10
CA THR A 78 -3.55 -5.97 1.84
C THR A 78 -4.37 -7.17 2.32
N SER A 79 -5.67 -7.03 2.61
CA SER A 79 -6.46 -8.13 3.18
C SER A 79 -6.80 -9.29 2.22
N SER A 80 -6.55 -9.15 0.90
CA SER A 80 -6.99 -10.13 -0.12
C SER A 80 -5.88 -10.64 -1.06
N LEU A 81 -4.62 -10.59 -0.65
CA LEU A 81 -3.47 -10.93 -1.52
C LEU A 81 -2.78 -12.23 -1.13
N ASP A 82 -2.27 -12.96 -2.12
CA ASP A 82 -1.29 -14.02 -1.92
C ASP A 82 0.07 -13.44 -1.45
N ALA A 83 0.93 -14.28 -0.88
CA ALA A 83 2.16 -13.82 -0.22
C ALA A 83 3.16 -13.12 -1.18
N GLU A 84 3.21 -13.51 -2.45
CA GLU A 84 4.08 -12.87 -3.45
C GLU A 84 3.52 -11.49 -3.84
N SER A 85 2.22 -11.42 -4.13
CA SER A 85 1.51 -10.18 -4.38
C SER A 85 1.63 -9.20 -3.20
N GLU A 86 1.55 -9.69 -1.97
CA GLU A 86 1.67 -8.87 -0.76
C GLU A 86 3.05 -8.21 -0.69
N ARG A 87 4.12 -8.93 -1.03
CA ARG A 87 5.49 -8.39 -1.04
C ARG A 87 5.63 -7.25 -2.06
N LEU A 88 5.07 -7.41 -3.25
CA LEU A 88 5.13 -6.40 -4.30
C LEU A 88 4.33 -5.14 -3.93
N VAL A 89 3.13 -5.31 -3.37
CA VAL A 89 2.32 -4.18 -2.89
C VAL A 89 2.99 -3.48 -1.71
N ARG A 90 3.61 -4.22 -0.79
CA ARG A 90 4.36 -3.65 0.34
C ARG A 90 5.52 -2.77 -0.13
N HIS A 91 6.33 -3.25 -1.06
CA HIS A 91 7.41 -2.46 -1.64
C HIS A 91 6.88 -1.15 -2.27
N ALA A 92 5.78 -1.25 -3.02
CA ALA A 92 5.15 -0.08 -3.62
C ALA A 92 4.67 0.95 -2.57
N LEU A 93 4.09 0.49 -1.45
CA LEU A 93 3.68 1.34 -0.34
C LEU A 93 4.87 1.98 0.36
N GLU A 94 5.94 1.23 0.61
CA GLU A 94 7.18 1.75 1.19
C GLU A 94 7.77 2.89 0.34
N GLU A 95 7.85 2.72 -0.98
CA GLU A 95 8.28 3.79 -1.89
C GLU A 95 7.34 5.02 -1.84
N ALA A 96 6.02 4.78 -1.76
CA ALA A 96 5.05 5.86 -1.65
C ALA A 96 5.16 6.64 -0.34
N MET A 97 5.50 5.99 0.77
CA MET A 97 5.58 6.63 2.08
C MET A 97 6.88 7.43 2.29
N LYS A 98 7.95 7.15 1.54
CA LYS A 98 9.24 7.85 1.70
C LYS A 98 9.10 9.36 1.55
N GLY A 99 9.53 10.09 2.59
CA GLY A 99 9.51 11.56 2.61
C GLY A 99 8.11 12.18 2.78
N ARG A 100 7.08 11.38 3.10
CA ARG A 100 5.68 11.84 3.20
C ARG A 100 5.08 11.51 4.55
N THR A 101 4.16 12.36 5.02
CA THR A 101 3.37 12.02 6.20
C THR A 101 2.37 10.94 5.80
N SER A 102 2.39 9.80 6.49
CA SER A 102 1.57 8.64 6.12
C SER A 102 0.77 8.14 7.32
N ILE A 103 -0.53 7.97 7.14
CA ILE A 103 -1.45 7.37 8.11
C ILE A 103 -1.89 6.03 7.52
N VAL A 104 -1.63 4.94 8.26
CA VAL A 104 -1.93 3.58 7.82
C VAL A 104 -2.93 2.95 8.77
N ILE A 105 -4.07 2.52 8.24
CA ILE A 105 -5.09 1.75 8.94
C ILE A 105 -4.85 0.28 8.56
N ALA A 106 -4.49 -0.55 9.55
CA ALA A 106 -4.09 -1.94 9.30
C ALA A 106 -4.90 -2.92 10.15
N HIS A 107 -5.59 -3.86 9.48
CA HIS A 107 -6.23 -5.03 10.11
C HIS A 107 -5.27 -6.24 10.24
N ARG A 108 -4.14 -6.23 9.54
CA ARG A 108 -3.06 -7.22 9.65
C ARG A 108 -1.78 -6.52 10.12
N LEU A 109 -1.43 -6.73 11.38
CA LEU A 109 -0.33 -6.02 12.06
C LEU A 109 1.08 -6.36 11.55
N ALA A 110 1.23 -7.38 10.71
CA ALA A 110 2.52 -7.87 10.23
C ALA A 110 3.22 -6.96 9.21
N MET A 111 2.48 -6.08 8.53
CA MET A 111 2.95 -5.52 7.27
C MET A 111 3.74 -4.21 7.39
N THR A 112 3.36 -3.31 8.31
CA THR A 112 3.88 -1.93 8.34
C THR A 112 4.10 -1.42 9.77
N VAL A 113 3.58 -2.12 10.77
CA VAL A 113 3.49 -1.61 12.15
C VAL A 113 4.85 -1.57 12.84
N LYS A 114 5.81 -2.43 12.44
CA LYS A 114 7.18 -2.40 12.98
C LYS A 114 8.00 -1.17 12.56
N GLN A 115 7.66 -0.59 11.41
CA GLN A 115 8.37 0.56 10.83
C GLN A 115 7.65 1.87 11.12
N ALA A 116 6.48 1.83 11.76
CA ALA A 116 5.73 3.02 12.11
C ALA A 116 6.46 3.80 13.21
N ASP A 117 6.65 5.10 13.00
CA ASP A 117 7.19 6.01 14.02
C ASP A 117 6.28 6.08 15.26
N ARG A 118 4.97 5.89 15.05
CA ARG A 118 3.96 5.88 16.09
C ARG A 118 2.78 4.99 15.70
N ILE A 119 2.32 4.22 16.67
CA ILE A 119 1.16 3.34 16.58
C ILE A 119 0.09 3.90 17.51
N VAL A 120 -1.14 3.94 17.02
CA VAL A 120 -2.32 4.36 17.78
C VAL A 120 -3.31 3.20 17.76
N VAL A 121 -3.64 2.69 18.95
CA VAL A 121 -4.64 1.62 19.11
C VAL A 121 -5.97 2.27 19.47
N ILE A 122 -7.00 1.95 18.69
CA ILE A 122 -8.36 2.48 18.87
C ILE A 122 -9.29 1.34 19.22
N GLU A 123 -10.02 1.48 20.33
CA GLU A 123 -11.05 0.54 20.76
C GLU A 123 -12.33 1.32 21.12
N TYR A 124 -13.49 0.86 20.66
CA TYR A 124 -14.79 1.51 20.88
C TYR A 124 -14.79 3.03 20.58
N GLY A 125 -14.05 3.45 19.56
CA GLY A 125 -13.94 4.86 19.14
C GLY A 125 -13.06 5.72 20.06
N ARG A 126 -12.28 5.12 20.97
CA ARG A 126 -11.36 5.82 21.87
C ARG A 126 -9.94 5.32 21.65
N ILE A 127 -8.97 6.20 21.85
CA ILE A 127 -7.56 5.79 21.85
C ILE A 127 -7.26 5.11 23.17
N VAL A 128 -6.89 3.83 23.13
CA VAL A 128 -6.55 3.03 24.31
C VAL A 128 -5.04 2.99 24.54
N GLU A 129 -4.24 3.00 23.47
CA GLU A 129 -2.78 2.98 23.55
C GLU A 129 -2.14 3.83 22.45
N ILE A 130 -0.99 4.44 22.77
CA ILE A 130 -0.14 5.17 21.82
C ILE A 130 1.32 4.90 22.16
N GLY A 131 2.12 4.52 21.16
CA GLY A 131 3.56 4.34 21.35
C GLY A 131 4.25 3.85 20.09
N ASP A 132 5.56 3.66 20.17
CA ASP A 132 6.29 2.87 19.18
C ASP A 132 6.09 1.37 19.41
N HIS A 133 6.49 0.55 18.43
CA HIS A 133 6.33 -0.89 18.48
C HIS A 133 6.96 -1.55 19.72
N ALA A 134 8.16 -1.11 20.10
CA ALA A 134 8.90 -1.71 21.22
C ALA A 134 8.25 -1.35 22.56
N SER A 135 7.86 -0.09 22.73
CA SER A 135 7.18 0.41 23.91
C SER A 135 5.85 -0.32 24.15
N LEU A 136 5.02 -0.48 23.10
CA LEU A 136 3.72 -1.15 23.22
C LEU A 136 3.85 -2.66 23.47
N ILE A 137 4.88 -3.32 22.92
CA ILE A 137 5.18 -4.73 23.25
C ILE A 137 5.58 -4.87 24.73
N HIS A 138 6.43 -3.98 25.23
CA HIS A 138 6.90 -4.06 26.61
C HIS A 138 5.79 -3.84 27.63
N GLN A 139 4.83 -2.96 27.31
CA GLN A 139 3.67 -2.70 28.16
C GLN A 139 2.73 -3.90 28.27
N GLY A 140 2.76 -4.83 27.30
CA GLY A 140 1.99 -6.07 27.35
C GLY A 140 0.47 -5.87 27.30
N GLY A 141 0.01 -4.70 26.85
CA GLY A 141 -1.41 -4.35 26.77
C GLY A 141 -2.12 -4.83 25.50
N ASP A 142 -3.15 -4.10 25.06
CA ASP A 142 -4.09 -4.51 24.01
C ASP A 142 -3.41 -4.65 22.64
N TYR A 143 -2.38 -3.83 22.37
CA TYR A 143 -1.52 -4.00 21.20
C TYR A 143 -0.85 -5.37 21.16
N THR A 144 -0.30 -5.83 22.30
CA THR A 144 0.37 -7.13 22.40
C THR A 144 -0.62 -8.28 22.23
N HIS A 145 -1.81 -8.15 22.80
CA HIS A 145 -2.88 -9.13 22.65
C HIS A 145 -3.37 -9.23 21.20
N THR A 146 -3.54 -8.09 20.52
CA THR A 146 -3.93 -8.05 19.09
C THR A 146 -2.84 -8.64 18.20
N LEU A 147 -1.55 -8.37 18.49
CA LEU A 147 -0.43 -9.00 17.79
C LEU A 147 -0.43 -10.53 17.91
N GLN A 148 -0.68 -11.07 19.11
CA GLN A 148 -0.73 -12.51 19.36
C GLN A 148 -1.89 -13.17 18.61
N ASN A 149 -3.06 -12.52 18.57
CA ASN A 149 -4.23 -13.02 17.85
C ASN A 149 -4.10 -12.90 16.32
N CYS A 150 -3.20 -12.04 15.82
CA CYS A 150 -2.89 -11.89 14.40
C CYS A 150 -1.87 -12.91 13.85
N ASN A 151 -1.53 -14.00 14.56
CA ASN A 151 -0.61 -15.05 14.10
C ASN A 151 0.84 -14.56 13.83
N LEU A 152 1.30 -13.53 14.53
CA LEU A 152 2.74 -13.21 14.58
C LEU A 152 3.36 -13.98 15.75
N GLN A 153 4.21 -14.97 15.44
CA GLN A 153 5.09 -15.58 16.43
C GLN A 153 5.98 -14.49 17.04
N ILE A 154 5.65 -14.07 18.25
CA ILE A 154 6.52 -13.25 19.07
C ILE A 154 7.67 -14.15 19.52
N PHE A 155 8.81 -14.07 18.85
CA PHE A 155 10.05 -14.65 19.36
C PHE A 155 10.45 -13.85 20.60
N ARG A 156 10.22 -14.44 21.78
CA ARG A 156 10.85 -14.03 23.03
C ARG A 156 12.26 -14.61 23.03
N ASN A 157 13.28 -13.75 23.19
CA ASN A 157 14.60 -14.21 23.64
C ASN A 157 14.53 -14.53 25.14
#